data_AF-A0A5J5GKA6-F1
#
_entry.id   AF-A0A5J5GKA6-F1
#
_cell.length_a   1.000
_cell.length_b   1.000
_cell.length_c   1.000
_cell.angle_alpha   90.00
_cell.angle_beta   90.00
_cell.angle_gamma   90.00
#
_symmetry.space_group_name_H-M   'P 1'
#
loop_
_entity.id
_entity.type
_entity.pdbx_description
1 polymer ?
#
loop_
_entity_poly.entity_id
_entity_poly.type
_entity_poly.pdbx_seq_one_letter_code
_entity_poly.pdbx_strand_id
1 'polypeptide(L)'
;MPTLYILLDLAAILSSLIAAGLWYQAGARTIRRVSRFETLDHADLNRMVVAMNRSAILNRRAALASAAAAICIALRFAGSLIADATI
;
A
#
# COMPACT_ATOMS: atom_id res chain seq x y z
N MET A 1 -1.48 -30.26 2.12
CA MET A 1 -1.02 -28.98 2.71
C MET A 1 -0.01 -28.16 1.88
N PRO A 2 0.73 -28.66 0.86
CA PRO A 2 1.72 -27.81 0.17
C PRO A 2 1.09 -26.79 -0.78
N THR A 3 -0.01 -27.15 -1.45
CA THR A 3 -0.72 -26.27 -2.39
C THR A 3 -1.30 -25.03 -1.71
N LEU A 4 -1.85 -25.16 -0.50
CA LEU A 4 -2.39 -24.03 0.26
C LEU A 4 -1.30 -23.02 0.65
N TYR A 5 -0.12 -23.48 1.09
CA TYR A 5 0.99 -22.58 1.42
C TYR A 5 1.54 -21.86 0.18
N ILE A 6 1.64 -22.56 -0.95
CA ILE A 6 2.02 -21.92 -2.23
C ILE A 6 1.01 -20.82 -2.61
N LEU A 7 -0.29 -21.06 -2.44
CA LEU A 7 -1.31 -20.05 -2.73
C LEU A 7 -1.21 -18.84 -1.79
N LEU A 8 -0.96 -19.06 -0.49
CA LEU A 8 -0.77 -17.97 0.47
C LEU A 8 0.49 -17.15 0.17
N ASP A 9 1.60 -17.82 -0.16
CA ASP A 9 2.86 -17.16 -0.52
C ASP A 9 2.69 -16.33 -1.81
N LEU A 10 2.03 -16.89 -2.83
CA LEU A 10 1.74 -16.18 -4.08
C LEU A 10 0.82 -14.98 -3.85
N ALA A 11 -0.24 -15.13 -3.06
CA ALA A 11 -1.14 -14.04 -2.70
C ALA A 11 -0.42 -12.91 -1.94
N ALA A 12 0.50 -13.27 -1.03
CA ALA A 12 1.31 -12.31 -0.29
C ALA A 12 2.26 -11.53 -1.21
N ILE A 13 2.92 -12.21 -2.15
CA ILE A 13 3.82 -11.58 -3.14
C ILE A 13 3.04 -10.62 -4.03
N LEU A 14 1.92 -11.05 -4.60
CA LEU A 14 1.10 -10.19 -5.46
C LEU A 14 0.57 -8.97 -4.70
N SER A 15 0.09 -9.15 -3.48
CA SER A 15 -0.40 -8.05 -2.65
C SER A 15 0.72 -7.06 -2.31
N SER A 16 1.92 -7.54 -2.03
CA SER A 16 3.11 -6.70 -1.79
C SER A 16 3.52 -5.91 -3.04
N LEU A 17 3.47 -6.53 -4.23
CA LEU A 17 3.75 -5.85 -5.50
C LEU A 17 2.73 -4.74 -5.78
N ILE A 18 1.44 -5.01 -5.54
CA ILE A 18 0.38 -4.01 -5.66
C ILE A 18 0.62 -2.85 -4.69
N ALA A 19 0.96 -3.13 -3.42
CA ALA A 19 1.27 -2.11 -2.44
C ALA A 19 2.45 -1.23 -2.88
N ALA A 20 3.54 -1.84 -3.33
CA ALA A 20 4.72 -1.12 -3.83
C ALA A 20 4.37 -0.22 -5.04
N GLY A 21 3.59 -0.73 -5.99
CA GLY A 21 3.13 0.04 -7.14
C GLY A 21 2.26 1.23 -6.75
N LEU A 22 1.38 1.07 -5.74
CA LEU A 22 0.54 2.15 -5.24
C LEU A 22 1.36 3.22 -4.50
N TRP A 23 2.38 2.84 -3.73
CA TRP A 23 3.29 3.81 -3.11
C TRP A 23 4.13 4.57 -4.12
N TYR A 24 4.63 3.89 -5.15
CA TYR A 24 5.32 4.56 -6.24
C TYR A 24 4.43 5.62 -6.90
N GLN A 25 3.18 5.27 -7.21
CA GLN A 25 2.21 6.21 -7.76
C GLN A 25 1.85 7.35 -6.79
N ALA A 26 1.76 7.06 -5.49
CA ALA A 26 1.45 8.07 -4.47
C ALA A 26 2.56 9.13 -4.32
N GLY A 27 3.82 8.73 -4.53
CA GLY A 27 5.00 9.59 -4.43
C GLY A 27 5.49 10.20 -5.75
N ALA A 28 5.00 9.72 -6.91
CA ALA A 28 5.51 10.16 -8.22
C ALA A 28 5.25 11.63 -8.56
N ARG A 29 4.29 12.29 -7.88
CA ARG A 29 3.98 13.71 -8.14
C ARG A 29 4.70 14.60 -7.13
N THR A 30 5.60 15.43 -7.62
CA THR A 30 6.26 16.46 -6.81
C THR A 30 5.34 17.67 -6.65
N ILE A 31 5.25 18.17 -5.41
CA ILE A 31 4.54 19.41 -5.11
C ILE A 31 5.56 20.55 -5.18
N ARG A 32 5.27 21.59 -5.96
CA ARG A 32 6.09 22.80 -6.04
C ARG A 32 6.09 23.52 -4.68
N ARG A 33 7.23 24.10 -4.30
CA ARG A 33 7.32 24.98 -3.13
C ARG A 33 6.66 26.34 -3.41
N VAL A 34 5.87 26.82 -2.46
CA VAL A 34 5.22 28.14 -2.51
C VAL A 34 6.22 29.22 -2.09
N SER A 35 6.28 30.33 -2.84
CA SER A 35 7.10 31.49 -2.48
C SER A 35 6.34 32.44 -1.55
N ARG A 36 7.05 33.16 -0.66
CA ARG A 36 6.43 34.17 0.22
C ARG A 36 5.78 35.33 -0.56
N PHE A 37 6.28 35.63 -1.76
CA PHE A 37 5.81 36.74 -2.59
C PHE A 37 4.68 36.34 -3.55
N GLU A 38 4.23 35.07 -3.50
CA GLU A 38 3.17 34.55 -4.36
C GLU A 38 1.80 34.73 -3.68
N THR A 39 0.84 35.29 -4.41
CA THR A 39 -0.56 35.35 -3.98
C THR A 39 -1.28 34.09 -4.43
N LEU A 40 -1.64 33.22 -3.49
CA LEU A 40 -2.45 32.04 -3.77
C LEU A 40 -3.92 32.43 -3.88
N ASP A 41 -4.56 32.04 -4.98
CA ASP A 41 -6.00 32.14 -5.10
C ASP A 41 -6.72 30.87 -4.60
N HIS A 42 -8.04 30.93 -4.58
CA HIS A 42 -8.88 29.80 -4.18
C HIS A 42 -8.75 28.60 -5.14
N ALA A 43 -8.44 28.82 -6.41
CA ALA A 43 -8.27 27.76 -7.39
C ALA A 43 -6.98 26.97 -7.14
N ASP A 44 -5.90 27.65 -6.78
CA ASP A 44 -4.60 27.05 -6.45
C ASP A 44 -4.69 26.22 -5.16
N LEU A 45 -5.34 26.75 -4.13
CA LEU A 45 -5.61 25.98 -2.90
C LEU A 45 -6.42 24.71 -3.20
N ASN A 46 -7.47 24.81 -4.02
CA ASN A 46 -8.25 23.65 -4.43
C ASN A 46 -7.41 22.61 -5.18
N ARG A 47 -6.52 23.04 -6.09
CA ARG A 47 -5.60 22.14 -6.80
C ARG A 47 -4.66 21.42 -5.83
N MET A 48 -4.13 22.11 -4.83
CA MET A 48 -3.27 21.50 -3.80
C MET A 48 -4.02 20.46 -2.97
N VAL A 49 -5.23 20.79 -2.49
CA VAL A 49 -6.08 19.87 -1.72
C VAL A 49 -6.44 18.63 -2.54
N VAL A 50 -6.81 18.79 -3.81
CA VAL A 50 -7.11 17.67 -4.71
C VAL A 50 -5.88 16.78 -4.92
N ALA A 51 -4.70 17.36 -5.10
CA ALA A 51 -3.46 16.61 -5.25
C ALA A 51 -3.13 15.79 -3.97
N MET A 52 -3.27 16.41 -2.79
CA MET A 52 -3.06 15.74 -1.49
C MET A 52 -4.07 14.61 -1.28
N ASN A 53 -5.35 14.85 -1.53
CA ASN A 53 -6.40 13.83 -1.40
C ASN A 53 -6.17 12.64 -2.33
N ARG A 54 -5.71 12.88 -3.56
CA ARG A 54 -5.37 11.82 -4.50
C ARG A 54 -4.22 10.95 -4.00
N SER A 55 -3.17 11.55 -3.44
CA SER A 55 -2.07 10.81 -2.82
C SER A 55 -2.54 10.03 -1.58
N ALA A 56 -3.37 10.64 -0.73
CA ALA A 56 -3.94 9.98 0.45
C ALA A 56 -4.78 8.75 0.09
N ILE A 57 -5.58 8.80 -0.97
CA ILE A 57 -6.35 7.65 -1.46
C ILE A 57 -5.42 6.52 -1.91
N LEU A 58 -4.36 6.83 -2.66
CA LEU A 58 -3.38 5.83 -3.08
C LEU A 58 -2.67 5.20 -1.89
N ASN A 59 -2.28 6.00 -0.89
CA ASN A 59 -1.66 5.50 0.35
C ASN A 59 -2.59 4.58 1.14
N ARG A 60 -3.89 4.91 1.25
CA ARG A 60 -4.87 4.01 1.89
C ARG A 60 -5.00 2.68 1.16
N ARG A 61 -5.01 2.70 -0.18
CA ARG A 61 -5.04 1.48 -1.00
C ARG A 61 -3.76 0.67 -0.85
N ALA A 62 -2.60 1.32 -0.81
CA ALA A 62 -1.32 0.66 -0.58
C ALA A 62 -1.29 -0.02 0.79
N ALA A 63 -1.77 0.66 1.84
CA ALA A 63 -1.87 0.11 3.18
C ALA A 63 -2.79 -1.13 3.23
N LEU A 64 -3.94 -1.11 2.55
CA LEU A 64 -4.83 -2.27 2.45
C LEU A 64 -4.15 -3.46 1.75
N ALA A 65 -3.43 -3.21 0.66
CA ALA A 65 -2.68 -4.25 -0.04
C ALA A 65 -1.55 -4.84 0.84
N SER A 66 -0.82 -4.00 1.57
CA SER A 66 0.19 -4.46 2.54
C SER A 66 -0.43 -5.27 3.68
N ALA A 67 -1.60 -4.87 4.19
CA ALA A 67 -2.31 -5.61 5.21
C ALA A 67 -2.75 -6.99 4.71
N ALA A 68 -3.26 -7.08 3.47
CA ALA A 68 -3.61 -8.35 2.85
C ALA A 68 -2.38 -9.28 2.72
N ALA A 69 -1.24 -8.73 2.30
CA ALA A 69 0.01 -9.49 2.24
C ALA A 69 0.43 -10.04 3.62
N ALA A 70 0.38 -9.18 4.65
CA ALA A 70 0.72 -9.56 6.01
C ALA A 70 -0.20 -10.66 6.56
N ILE A 71 -1.51 -10.59 6.28
CA ILE A 71 -2.48 -11.63 6.68
C ILE A 71 -2.13 -12.97 6.03
N CYS A 72 -1.84 -13.00 4.73
CA CYS A 72 -1.47 -14.24 4.03
C CYS A 72 -0.21 -14.88 4.64
N ILE A 73 0.82 -14.08 4.93
CA ILE A 73 2.05 -14.55 5.58
C ILE A 73 1.76 -15.08 6.99
N ALA A 74 0.97 -14.35 7.78
CA ALA A 74 0.62 -14.76 9.13
C ALA A 74 -0.14 -16.09 9.15
N LEU A 75 -1.09 -16.28 8.24
CA LEU A 75 -1.84 -17.55 8.11
C LEU A 75 -0.94 -18.71 7.68
N ARG A 76 -0.03 -18.48 6.73
CA ARG A 76 0.94 -19.48 6.28
C ARG A 76 1.87 -19.89 7.41
N PHE A 77 2.34 -18.92 8.21
CA PHE A 77 3.21 -19.17 9.36
C PHE A 77 2.47 -19.90 10.51
N ALA A 78 1.24 -19.49 10.83
CA ALA A 78 0.43 -20.18 11.83
C ALA A 78 0.14 -21.63 11.42
N GLY A 79 -0.17 -21.86 10.14
CA GLY A 79 -0.35 -23.21 9.59
C GLY A 79 0.90 -24.08 9.73
N SER A 80 2.09 -23.54 9.40
CA SER A 80 3.34 -24.30 9.55
C SER A 80 3.61 -24.67 11.00
N LEU A 81 3.42 -23.74 11.94
CA LEU A 81 3.63 -24.01 13.37
C LEU A 81 2.71 -25.11 13.89
N ILE A 82 1.45 -25.13 13.48
CA ILE A 82 0.50 -26.18 13.89
C ILE A 82 0.91 -27.52 13.29
N ALA A 83 1.29 -27.55 12.01
CA ALA A 83 1.72 -28.78 11.35
C ALA A 83 2.94 -29.38 12.06
N ASP A 84 3.95 -28.56 12.34
CA ASP A 84 5.19 -28.95 13.03
C ASP A 84 4.93 -29.44 14.47
N ALA A 85 3.92 -28.92 15.16
CA ALA A 85 3.56 -29.33 16.52
C ALA A 85 2.74 -30.64 16.59
N THR A 86 2.20 -31.10 15.45
CA THR A 86 1.33 -32.30 15.36
C THR A 86 2.03 -33.53 14.81
N ILE A 87 3.31 -33.43 14.46
CA ILE A 87 4.20 -34.50 13.98
C ILE A 87 5.23 -34.80 15.06
#